data_AF-A0A4Y8JTC7-F1
#
_entry.id   AF-A0A4Y8JTC7-F1
#
_cell.length_a   1.000
_cell.length_b   1.000
_cell.length_c   1.000
_cell.angle_alpha   90.00
_cell.angle_beta   90.00
_cell.angle_gamma   90.00
#
_symmetry.space_group_name_H-M   'P 1'
#
loop_
_entity.id
_entity.type
_entity.pdbx_description
1 polymer ?
#
loop_
_entity_poly.entity_id
_entity_poly.type
_entity_poly.pdbx_seq_one_letter_code
_entity_poly.pdbx_strand_id
1 'polypeptide(L)'
;MGIPGDTFLSDYAVEARLDGLRERRMLLRQLRDDVDLAAGRLTAADLTGSWRSPAQQGYDAQRGDLAGDLRRAAVLIDDALTAVVTSIDEIRAARDAAAAPAPAASPAAIPVARGGR
;
A
#
# COMPACT_ATOMS: atom_id res chain seq x y z
N MET A 1 -29.85 -20.73 -0.38
CA MET A 1 -30.23 -19.31 -0.58
C MET A 1 -29.50 -18.49 0.47
N GLY A 2 -28.50 -17.69 0.08
CA GLY A 2 -27.87 -16.75 1.02
C GLY A 2 -28.86 -15.66 1.43
N ILE A 3 -28.89 -15.30 2.71
CA ILE A 3 -29.74 -14.21 3.19
C ILE A 3 -29.18 -12.90 2.62
N PRO A 4 -29.99 -12.07 1.93
CA PRO A 4 -29.50 -10.85 1.27
C PRO A 4 -28.69 -9.94 2.19
N GLY A 5 -29.03 -9.88 3.49
CA GLY A 5 -28.35 -9.04 4.48
C GLY A 5 -26.90 -9.42 4.78
N ASP A 6 -26.48 -10.66 4.53
CA ASP A 6 -25.12 -11.13 4.83
C ASP A 6 -24.10 -10.58 3.81
N THR A 7 -24.51 -10.49 2.54
CA THR A 7 -23.71 -9.89 1.46
C THR A 7 -23.53 -8.39 1.65
N PHE A 8 -24.59 -7.66 2.03
CA PHE A 8 -24.50 -6.21 2.28
C PHE A 8 -23.56 -5.90 3.45
N LEU A 9 -23.65 -6.63 4.56
CA LEU A 9 -22.75 -6.45 5.71
C LEU A 9 -21.29 -6.77 5.35
N SER A 10 -21.06 -7.77 4.48
CA SER A 10 -19.74 -8.09 3.95
C SER A 10 -19.17 -6.98 3.07
N ASP A 11 -19.98 -6.42 2.16
CA ASP A 11 -19.57 -5.31 1.29
C ASP A 11 -19.20 -4.06 2.10
N TYR A 12 -19.98 -3.72 3.14
CA TYR A 12 -19.65 -2.61 4.04
C TYR A 12 -18.34 -2.83 4.79
N ALA A 13 -18.08 -4.05 5.26
CA ALA A 13 -16.83 -4.39 5.95
C ALA A 13 -15.62 -4.32 5.01
N VAL A 14 -15.78 -4.74 3.75
CA VAL A 14 -14.74 -4.64 2.72
C VAL A 14 -14.44 -3.19 2.39
N GLU A 15 -15.47 -2.35 2.18
CA GLU A 15 -15.25 -0.92 1.90
C GLU A 15 -14.62 -0.19 3.09
N ALA A 16 -15.07 -0.44 4.32
CA ALA A 16 -14.45 0.14 5.51
C ALA A 16 -12.96 -0.23 5.63
N ARG A 17 -12.60 -1.47 5.28
CA ARG A 17 -11.20 -1.91 5.25
C ARG A 17 -10.40 -1.22 4.16
N LEU A 18 -10.97 -1.05 2.96
CA LEU A 18 -10.34 -0.31 1.87
C LEU A 18 -10.12 1.17 2.21
N ASP A 19 -11.09 1.80 2.87
CA ASP A 19 -10.98 3.19 3.31
C ASP A 19 -9.87 3.37 4.34
N GLY A 20 -9.78 2.48 5.33
CA GLY A 20 -8.67 2.48 6.29
C GLY A 20 -7.30 2.30 5.62
N LEU A 21 -7.20 1.48 4.56
CA LEU A 21 -5.95 1.35 3.78
C LEU A 21 -5.64 2.59 2.94
N ARG A 22 -6.65 3.24 2.37
CA ARG A 22 -6.49 4.50 1.61
C ARG A 22 -6.02 5.63 2.52
N GLU A 23 -6.57 5.72 3.73
CA GLU A 23 -6.14 6.66 4.76
C GLU A 23 -4.68 6.40 5.17
N ARG A 24 -4.32 5.15 5.48
CA ARG A 24 -2.92 4.78 5.77
C ARG A 24 -1.97 5.16 4.65
N ARG A 25 -2.36 4.92 3.39
CA ARG A 25 -1.56 5.31 2.22
C ARG A 25 -1.37 6.84 2.16
N MET A 26 -2.41 7.62 2.42
CA MET A 26 -2.32 9.08 2.45
C MET A 26 -1.35 9.55 3.54
N LEU A 27 -1.48 9.02 4.77
CA LEU A 27 -0.62 9.38 5.89
C LEU A 27 0.85 9.00 5.65
N LEU A 28 1.11 7.82 5.08
CA LEU A 28 2.46 7.39 4.72
C LEU A 28 3.10 8.29 3.64
N ARG A 29 2.33 8.76 2.65
CA ARG A 29 2.82 9.72 1.65
C ARG A 29 3.20 11.05 2.30
N GLN A 30 2.33 11.57 3.17
CA GLN A 30 2.62 12.80 3.90
C GLN A 30 3.90 12.66 4.74
N LEU A 31 4.05 11.53 5.45
CA LEU A 31 5.26 11.25 6.22
C LEU A 31 6.51 11.17 5.32
N ARG A 32 6.38 10.57 4.11
CA ARG A 32 7.48 10.49 3.14
C ARG A 32 7.92 11.88 2.70
N ASP A 33 6.97 12.76 2.39
CA ASP A 33 7.23 14.14 1.97
C ASP A 33 7.93 14.93 3.10
N ASP A 34 7.49 14.75 4.35
CA ASP A 34 8.12 15.37 5.53
C ASP A 34 9.57 14.89 5.72
N VAL A 35 9.84 13.59 5.52
CA VAL A 35 11.20 13.02 5.56
C VAL A 35 12.08 13.58 4.45
N ASP A 36 11.57 13.69 3.22
CA ASP A 36 12.31 14.28 2.10
C ASP A 36 12.64 15.75 2.35
N LEU A 37 11.69 16.50 2.89
CA LEU A 37 11.89 17.89 3.26
C LEU A 37 12.92 18.04 4.38
N ALA A 38 12.90 17.16 5.39
CA ALA A 38 13.92 17.12 6.43
C ALA A 38 15.31 16.80 5.86
N ALA A 39 15.42 15.82 4.96
CA ALA A 39 16.67 15.46 4.30
C ALA A 39 17.20 16.59 3.39
N GLY A 40 16.31 17.26 2.66
CA GLY A 40 16.65 18.42 1.84
C GLY A 40 17.19 19.58 2.67
N ARG A 41 16.56 19.88 3.82
CA ARG A 41 17.07 20.91 4.75
C ARG A 41 18.43 20.55 5.34
N LEU A 42 18.64 19.27 5.65
CA LEU A 42 19.91 18.79 6.18
C LEU A 42 21.06 18.86 5.17
N THR A 43 20.78 18.74 3.87
CA THR A 43 21.78 18.82 2.80
C THR A 43 22.05 20.26 2.34
N ALA A 44 21.03 21.13 2.34
CA ALA A 44 21.17 22.53 1.93
C ALA A 44 22.00 23.39 2.90
N ALA A 45 22.19 22.95 4.15
CA ALA A 45 23.09 23.58 5.10
C ALA A 45 24.56 23.25 4.77
N ASP A 46 25.00 23.63 3.58
CA ASP A 46 26.39 23.49 3.13
C ASP A 46 27.26 24.48 3.90
N LEU A 47 28.18 23.94 4.70
CA LEU A 47 29.06 24.72 5.55
C LEU A 47 30.49 24.60 5.03
N THR A 48 30.73 24.73 3.74
CA THR A 48 32.04 24.50 3.08
C THR A 48 33.22 25.40 3.53
N GLY A 49 33.07 26.21 4.59
CA GLY A 49 34.12 27.05 5.17
C GLY A 49 34.94 26.38 6.29
N SER A 50 36.13 25.86 5.93
CA SER A 50 37.25 25.44 6.79
C SER A 50 36.92 24.94 8.21
N TRP A 51 36.52 23.68 8.32
CA TRP A 51 36.28 22.98 9.59
C TRP A 51 37.62 22.60 10.21
N ARG A 52 37.93 23.16 11.38
CA ARG A 52 39.24 22.93 12.05
C ARG A 52 39.11 22.53 13.53
N SER A 53 37.94 22.63 14.15
CA SER A 53 37.77 22.27 15.57
C SER A 53 37.21 20.84 15.76
N PRO A 54 37.53 20.18 16.89
CA PRO A 54 36.92 18.88 17.23
C PRO A 54 35.39 18.93 17.39
N ALA A 55 34.85 20.04 17.91
CA ALA A 55 33.41 20.22 18.06
C ALA A 55 32.69 20.28 16.71
N GLN A 56 33.33 20.91 15.73
CA GLN A 56 32.88 20.94 14.33
C GLN A 56 32.88 19.52 13.74
N GLN A 57 33.97 18.77 13.85
CA GLN A 57 34.01 17.38 13.35
C GLN A 57 32.93 16.48 13.98
N GLY A 58 32.67 16.63 15.28
CA GLY A 58 31.61 15.89 15.97
C GLY A 58 30.21 16.23 15.45
N TYR A 59 29.96 17.51 15.16
CA TYR A 59 28.68 17.94 14.57
C TYR A 59 28.48 17.40 13.16
N ASP A 60 29.51 17.41 12.31
CA ASP A 60 29.44 16.82 10.96
C ASP A 60 29.18 15.31 11.00
N ALA A 61 29.81 14.60 11.93
CA ALA A 61 29.54 13.17 12.13
C ALA A 61 28.06 12.93 12.50
N GLN A 62 27.53 13.68 13.47
CA GLN A 62 26.11 13.60 13.85
C GLN A 62 25.16 13.93 12.70
N ARG A 63 25.51 14.91 11.86
CA ARG A 63 24.74 15.22 10.65
C ARG A 63 24.78 14.09 9.63
N GLY A 64 25.94 13.45 9.46
CA GLY A 64 26.11 12.26 8.61
C GLY A 64 25.23 11.10 9.08
N ASP A 65 25.23 10.83 10.39
CA ASP A 65 24.40 9.80 11.01
C ASP A 65 22.90 10.10 10.80
N LEU A 66 22.46 11.33 11.08
CA LEU A 66 21.07 11.75 10.86
C LEU A 66 20.67 11.66 9.38
N ALA A 67 21.55 12.01 8.44
CA ALA A 67 21.30 11.83 7.01
C ALA A 67 21.21 10.34 6.62
N GLY A 68 21.95 9.47 7.31
CA GLY A 68 21.79 8.02 7.20
C GLY A 68 20.42 7.55 7.70
N ASP A 69 20.00 8.03 8.86
CA ASP A 69 18.72 7.68 9.48
C ASP A 69 17.53 8.13 8.63
N LEU A 70 17.55 9.35 8.11
CA LEU A 70 16.51 9.86 7.23
C LEU A 70 16.39 9.03 5.94
N ARG A 71 17.52 8.61 5.35
CA ARG A 71 17.51 7.71 4.18
C ARG A 71 16.94 6.34 4.51
N ARG A 72 17.25 5.79 5.69
CA ARG A 72 16.65 4.52 6.13
C ARG A 72 15.16 4.65 6.37
N ALA A 73 14.72 5.74 7.00
CA ALA A 73 13.31 6.02 7.23
C ALA A 73 12.53 6.13 5.90
N ALA A 74 13.09 6.83 4.91
CA ALA A 74 12.52 6.93 3.57
C ALA A 74 12.23 5.55 2.95
N VAL A 75 13.23 4.66 2.96
CA VAL A 75 13.10 3.29 2.44
C VAL A 75 12.01 2.51 3.19
N LEU A 76 11.99 2.58 4.51
CA LEU A 76 10.96 1.89 5.31
C LEU A 76 9.55 2.39 5.02
N ILE A 77 9.39 3.68 4.74
CA ILE A 77 8.10 4.27 4.35
C ILE A 77 7.70 3.79 2.95
N ASP A 78 8.64 3.74 2.00
CA ASP A 78 8.38 3.26 0.63
C ASP A 78 7.99 1.78 0.63
N ASP A 79 8.63 0.96 1.46
CA ASP A 79 8.27 -0.45 1.67
C ASP A 79 6.85 -0.58 2.25
N ALA A 80 6.51 0.24 3.26
CA ALA A 80 5.18 0.25 3.86
C ALA A 80 4.10 0.71 2.86
N LEU A 81 4.40 1.71 2.03
CA LEU A 81 3.52 2.17 0.95
C LEU A 81 3.25 1.05 -0.05
N THR A 82 4.30 0.33 -0.45
CA THR A 82 4.19 -0.82 -1.34
C THR A 82 3.29 -1.89 -0.74
N ALA A 83 3.49 -2.26 0.53
CA ALA A 83 2.65 -3.24 1.22
C ALA A 83 1.17 -2.83 1.30
N VAL A 84 0.88 -1.55 1.53
CA VAL A 84 -0.49 -1.03 1.55
C VAL A 84 -1.13 -1.09 0.16
N VAL A 85 -0.40 -0.72 -0.90
CA VAL A 85 -0.90 -0.81 -2.27
C VAL A 85 -1.21 -2.26 -2.64
N THR A 86 -0.29 -3.19 -2.36
CA THR A 86 -0.52 -4.62 -2.58
C THR A 86 -1.76 -5.12 -1.84
N SER A 87 -1.93 -4.74 -0.57
CA SER A 87 -3.11 -5.13 0.21
C SER A 87 -4.43 -4.61 -0.38
N ILE A 88 -4.43 -3.38 -0.92
CA ILE A 88 -5.61 -2.81 -1.60
C ILE A 88 -5.92 -3.61 -2.86
N ASP A 89 -4.91 -3.93 -3.65
CA ASP A 89 -5.07 -4.66 -4.92
C ASP A 89 -5.55 -6.10 -4.68
N GLU A 90 -5.02 -6.77 -3.66
CA GLU A 90 -5.47 -8.10 -3.24
C GLU A 90 -6.95 -8.10 -2.80
N ILE A 91 -7.37 -7.12 -2.01
CA ILE A 91 -8.77 -7.01 -1.56
C ILE A 91 -9.70 -6.72 -2.75
N ARG A 92 -9.28 -5.86 -3.69
CA ARG A 92 -10.05 -5.58 -4.92
C ARG A 92 -10.18 -6.82 -5.78
N ALA A 93 -9.08 -7.54 -6.02
CA ALA A 93 -9.10 -8.79 -6.78
C ALA A 93 -10.00 -9.84 -6.13
N ALA A 94 -9.95 -9.98 -4.80
CA ALA A 94 -10.82 -10.90 -4.07
C ALA A 94 -12.30 -10.51 -4.17
N ARG A 95 -12.62 -9.20 -4.09
CA ARG A 95 -13.98 -8.68 -4.27
C ARG A 95 -14.50 -8.95 -5.69
N ASP A 96 -13.69 -8.66 -6.70
CA ASP A 96 -14.07 -8.86 -8.10
C ASP A 96 -14.26 -10.35 -8.44
N ALA A 97 -13.40 -11.22 -7.89
CA ALA A 97 -13.54 -12.66 -8.02
C ALA A 97 -14.82 -13.20 -7.35
N ALA A 98 -15.23 -12.62 -6.21
CA ALA A 98 -16.46 -12.98 -5.53
C ALA A 98 -17.72 -12.46 -6.25
N ALA A 99 -17.61 -11.35 -6.98
CA ALA A 99 -18.70 -10.76 -7.77
C ALA A 99 -18.88 -11.44 -9.15
N ALA A 100 -17.90 -12.20 -9.63
CA ALA A 100 -17.99 -12.90 -10.90
C ALA A 100 -19.11 -13.98 -10.84
N PRO A 101 -20.10 -13.95 -11.75
CA PRO A 101 -21.11 -15.00 -11.80
C PRO A 101 -20.43 -16.34 -12.10
N ALA A 102 -20.85 -17.40 -11.39
CA ALA A 102 -20.38 -18.76 -11.66
C ALA A 102 -20.51 -19.05 -13.17
N PRO A 103 -19.51 -19.69 -13.81
CA PRO A 103 -19.62 -20.04 -15.22
C PRO A 103 -20.90 -20.84 -15.38
N ALA A 104 -21.82 -20.32 -16.19
CA ALA A 104 -23.09 -20.96 -16.47
C ALA A 104 -22.78 -22.40 -16.86
N ALA A 105 -23.13 -23.35 -15.99
CA ALA A 105 -23.07 -24.76 -16.32
C ALA A 105 -23.90 -24.90 -17.60
N SER A 106 -23.22 -25.18 -18.71
CA SER A 106 -23.87 -25.41 -19.99
C SER A 106 -24.95 -26.47 -19.74
N PRO A 107 -26.24 -26.19 -20.03
CA PRO A 107 -27.27 -27.19 -19.81
C PRO A 107 -26.90 -28.38 -20.66
N ALA A 108 -26.54 -29.49 -20.00
CA ALA A 108 -26.22 -30.74 -20.65
C ALA A 108 -27.36 -31.06 -21.62
N ALA A 109 -27.02 -31.14 -22.90
CA ALA A 109 -27.95 -31.49 -23.94
C ALA A 109 -28.65 -32.80 -23.56
N ILE A 110 -29.96 -32.72 -23.31
CA ILE A 110 -30.80 -33.90 -23.09
C ILE A 110 -30.71 -34.74 -24.36
N PRO A 111 -30.23 -36.00 -24.30
CA PRO A 111 -30.23 -36.84 -25.48
C PRO A 111 -31.68 -37.19 -25.81
N VAL A 112 -32.22 -36.58 -26.86
CA VAL A 112 -33.49 -36.99 -27.46
C VAL A 112 -33.27 -38.39 -28.03
N ALA A 113 -33.76 -39.40 -27.31
CA ALA A 113 -33.84 -40.77 -27.80
C ALA A 113 -34.79 -40.80 -29.02
N ARG A 114 -34.21 -40.86 -30.21
CA ARG A 114 -34.95 -41.06 -31.46
C ARG A 114 -35.30 -42.54 -31.56
N GLY A 115 -36.35 -42.96 -30.84
CA GLY A 115 -36.96 -44.27 -30.97
C GLY A 115 -37.78 -44.34 -32.26
N GLY A 116 -37.29 -45.11 -33.24
CA GLY A 116 -38.02 -45.42 -34.46
C GLY A 116 -38.85 -46.69 -34.31
N ARG A 117 -40.10 -46.65 -34.75
CA ARG A 117 -40.66 -47.40 -35.90
C ARG A 117 -42.12 -47.05 -36.08
#